data_AF-A0A2E4CDF3-F1
#
_entry.id   AF-A0A2E4CDF3-F1
#
_cell.length_a   1.000
_cell.length_b   1.000
_cell.length_c   1.000
_cell.angle_alpha   90.00
_cell.angle_beta   90.00
_cell.angle_gamma   90.00
#
_symmetry.space_group_name_H-M   'P 1'
#
loop_
_entity.id
_entity.type
_entity.pdbx_description
1 polymer ?
#
loop_
_entity_poly.entity_id
_entity_poly.type
_entity_poly.pdbx_seq_one_letter_code
_entity_poly.pdbx_strand_id
1 'polypeptide(L)'
;MVDSTPQFFAANPGTIMNDVSGPLGKGTRVLREEEDLAFELVNSLSDSQSKRAVISPKALKEIRFAGEAQAVVGEPEGIPQSGLNGKQKANLEKLVAIYVNAVTEDVAKQRRELIAEDGWENVHFAWAGATEPGIGHYYRIRGRRFLIEFANTQADAAGNPANHIHCVWRDLSGDFDLPNK
;
A
#
# COMPACT_ATOMS: atom_id res chain seq x y z
N MET A 1 -24.39 -6.82 -11.20
CA MET A 1 -23.74 -6.03 -10.15
C MET A 1 -22.26 -5.94 -10.53
N VAL A 2 -21.61 -4.80 -10.26
CA VAL A 2 -20.24 -4.50 -10.70
C VAL A 2 -19.47 -4.09 -9.45
N ASP A 3 -18.33 -4.73 -9.20
CA ASP A 3 -17.46 -4.40 -8.07
C ASP A 3 -16.20 -3.63 -8.55
N SER A 4 -15.70 -2.75 -7.69
CA SER A 4 -14.45 -2.02 -7.86
C SER A 4 -13.25 -2.74 -7.21
N THR A 5 -13.49 -3.84 -6.51
CA THR A 5 -12.47 -4.59 -5.76
C THR A 5 -12.41 -6.07 -6.18
N PRO A 6 -11.22 -6.69 -6.16
CA PRO A 6 -9.94 -6.11 -5.79
C PRO A 6 -9.40 -5.17 -6.86
N GLN A 7 -8.71 -4.11 -6.43
CA GLN A 7 -8.04 -3.17 -7.31
C GLN A 7 -6.54 -3.38 -7.21
N PHE A 8 -5.90 -3.79 -8.30
CA PHE A 8 -4.48 -4.11 -8.34
C PHE A 8 -3.74 -3.23 -9.36
N PHE A 9 -2.60 -2.69 -8.95
CA PHE A 9 -1.67 -1.98 -9.83
C PHE A 9 -0.27 -2.60 -9.71
N ALA A 10 0.45 -2.65 -10.81
CA ALA A 10 1.82 -3.13 -10.83
C ALA A 10 2.67 -2.39 -11.86
N ALA A 11 3.97 -2.36 -11.62
CA ALA A 11 4.96 -1.77 -12.52
C ALA A 11 6.23 -2.62 -12.58
N ASN A 12 6.69 -2.95 -13.78
CA ASN A 12 7.98 -3.59 -14.05
C ASN A 12 8.60 -3.00 -15.33
N PRO A 13 9.55 -2.07 -15.23
CA PRO A 13 10.15 -1.57 -14.00
C PRO A 13 9.27 -0.55 -13.26
N GLY A 14 9.49 -0.37 -11.95
CA GLY A 14 8.96 0.76 -11.19
C GLY A 14 9.62 2.10 -11.58
N THR A 15 10.91 2.07 -11.88
CA THR A 15 11.72 3.18 -12.39
C THR A 15 12.43 2.76 -13.67
N ILE A 16 12.30 3.53 -14.74
CA ILE A 16 13.04 3.28 -15.98
C ILE A 16 14.52 3.63 -15.77
N MET A 17 15.38 2.63 -15.60
CA MET A 17 16.81 2.83 -15.29
C MET A 17 17.70 3.08 -16.52
N ASN A 18 17.24 2.65 -17.70
CA ASN A 18 18.00 2.69 -18.95
C ASN A 18 17.33 3.63 -19.96
N ASP A 19 18.08 4.05 -20.96
CA ASP A 19 17.48 4.74 -22.11
C ASP A 19 16.60 3.75 -22.88
N VAL A 20 15.34 4.13 -23.11
CA VAL A 20 14.34 3.33 -23.80
C VAL A 20 13.74 4.12 -24.96
N SER A 21 13.33 3.43 -26.01
CA SER A 21 12.52 4.02 -27.07
C SER A 21 11.05 4.08 -26.63
N GLY A 22 10.37 5.20 -26.86
CA GLY A 22 8.95 5.37 -26.50
C GLY A 22 8.69 6.73 -25.84
N PRO A 23 7.44 6.97 -25.40
CA PRO A 23 7.04 8.25 -24.82
C PRO A 23 7.57 8.47 -23.39
N LEU A 24 7.95 7.41 -22.70
CA LEU A 24 8.54 7.48 -21.36
C LEU A 24 10.06 7.34 -21.47
N GLY A 25 10.78 8.18 -20.71
CA GLY A 25 12.24 8.21 -20.70
C GLY A 25 12.85 7.65 -19.42
N LYS A 26 14.17 7.49 -19.44
CA LYS A 26 14.97 7.18 -18.24
C LYS A 26 14.63 8.12 -17.09
N GLY A 27 14.47 7.57 -15.89
CA GLY A 27 14.09 8.28 -14.66
C GLY A 27 12.59 8.40 -14.43
N THR A 28 11.73 7.99 -15.39
CA THR A 28 10.29 7.90 -15.14
C THR A 28 10.00 6.91 -14.02
N ARG A 29 9.27 7.34 -13.00
CA ARG A 29 8.81 6.51 -11.87
C ARG A 29 7.30 6.29 -11.96
N VAL A 30 6.89 5.04 -12.05
CA VAL A 30 5.49 4.59 -12.06
C VAL A 30 5.12 4.17 -10.64
N LEU A 31 3.90 4.46 -10.18
CA LEU A 31 3.46 4.25 -8.79
C LEU A 31 4.37 4.95 -7.75
N ARG A 32 4.86 6.14 -8.11
CA ARG A 32 5.80 6.92 -7.30
C ARG A 32 5.18 7.35 -5.97
N GLU A 33 3.95 7.82 -5.99
CA GLU A 33 3.33 8.45 -4.81
C GLU A 33 2.99 7.41 -3.74
N GLU A 34 2.61 6.20 -4.16
CA GLU A 34 2.39 5.03 -3.31
C GLU A 34 3.65 4.62 -2.53
N GLU A 35 4.82 4.77 -3.15
CA GLU A 35 6.12 4.41 -2.57
C GLU A 35 6.69 5.57 -1.73
N ASP A 36 6.75 6.78 -2.29
CA ASP A 36 7.38 7.95 -1.66
C ASP A 36 6.68 8.35 -0.36
N LEU A 37 5.34 8.44 -0.34
CA LEU A 37 4.61 8.81 0.87
C LEU A 37 4.76 7.75 1.98
N ALA A 38 4.87 6.48 1.61
CA ALA A 38 5.06 5.40 2.57
C ALA A 38 6.47 5.46 3.18
N PHE A 39 7.50 5.75 2.38
CA PHE A 39 8.86 6.03 2.88
C PHE A 39 8.90 7.28 3.75
N GLU A 40 8.23 8.36 3.36
CA GLU A 40 8.11 9.56 4.19
C GLU A 40 7.46 9.25 5.54
N LEU A 41 6.43 8.39 5.56
CA LEU A 41 5.75 8.01 6.79
C LEU A 41 6.68 7.20 7.69
N VAL A 42 7.23 6.08 7.21
CA VAL A 42 8.08 5.20 8.04
C VAL A 42 9.33 5.90 8.56
N ASN A 43 9.97 6.75 7.74
CA ASN A 43 11.16 7.49 8.14
C ASN A 43 10.86 8.69 9.07
N SER A 44 9.59 9.11 9.18
CA SER A 44 9.18 10.16 10.12
C SER A 44 8.81 9.64 11.50
N LEU A 45 8.75 8.32 11.71
CA LEU A 45 8.37 7.70 12.98
C LEU A 45 9.47 7.90 14.02
N SER A 46 9.08 8.15 15.28
CA SER A 46 10.00 8.04 16.40
C SER A 46 10.41 6.58 16.63
N ASP A 47 11.47 6.33 17.39
CA ASP A 47 11.90 4.97 17.75
C ASP A 47 10.78 4.13 18.39
N SER A 48 9.95 4.76 19.24
CA SER A 48 8.83 4.07 19.89
C SER A 48 7.70 3.74 18.90
N GLN A 49 7.45 4.60 17.91
CA GLN A 49 6.48 4.36 16.86
C GLN A 49 6.99 3.31 15.86
N SER A 50 8.26 3.41 15.46
CA SER A 50 8.92 2.47 14.55
C SER A 50 8.90 1.03 15.10
N LYS A 51 9.17 0.85 16.40
CA LYS A 51 9.04 -0.46 17.08
C LYS A 51 7.64 -1.08 17.00
N ARG A 52 6.60 -0.27 16.78
CA ARG A 52 5.21 -0.73 16.62
C ARG A 52 4.84 -0.91 15.15
N ALA A 53 5.35 -0.05 14.27
CA ALA A 53 5.03 -0.05 12.85
C ALA A 53 5.80 -1.13 12.07
N VAL A 54 7.09 -1.34 12.38
CA VAL A 54 7.94 -2.29 11.67
C VAL A 54 7.71 -3.69 12.22
N ILE A 55 7.01 -4.52 11.43
CA ILE A 55 6.61 -5.87 11.82
C ILE A 55 7.66 -6.94 11.46
N SER A 56 8.59 -6.61 10.56
CA SER A 56 9.67 -7.51 10.15
C SER A 56 10.85 -6.72 9.57
N PRO A 57 12.11 -7.09 9.90
CA PRO A 57 13.29 -6.48 9.28
C PRO A 57 13.45 -6.86 7.80
N LYS A 58 12.73 -7.89 7.32
CA LYS A 58 12.74 -8.34 5.93
C LYS A 58 11.36 -8.18 5.32
N ALA A 59 11.30 -7.57 4.15
CA ALA A 59 10.06 -7.44 3.38
C ALA A 59 9.49 -8.80 2.98
N LEU A 60 8.17 -8.84 2.85
CA LEU A 60 7.48 -9.98 2.25
C LEU A 60 7.84 -10.05 0.77
N LYS A 61 7.94 -11.26 0.22
CA LYS A 61 8.26 -11.46 -1.20
C LYS A 61 7.14 -10.99 -2.14
N GLU A 62 5.92 -10.87 -1.62
CA GLU A 62 4.71 -10.57 -2.37
C GLU A 62 3.65 -9.97 -1.42
N ILE A 63 2.63 -9.32 -1.99
CA ILE A 63 1.38 -9.02 -1.27
C ILE A 63 0.76 -10.31 -0.71
N ARG A 64 0.04 -10.22 0.40
CA ARG A 64 -0.67 -11.38 0.94
C ARG A 64 -1.89 -11.67 0.05
N PHE A 65 -2.33 -12.94 0.09
CA PHE A 65 -3.55 -13.39 -0.61
C PHE A 65 -3.52 -13.21 -2.14
N ALA A 66 -2.32 -13.18 -2.74
CA ALA A 66 -2.18 -13.12 -4.20
C ALA A 66 -2.89 -14.31 -4.86
N GLY A 67 -3.83 -14.02 -5.77
CA GLY A 67 -4.64 -15.04 -6.45
C GLY A 67 -5.83 -15.56 -5.64
N GLU A 68 -6.01 -15.13 -4.39
CA GLU A 68 -7.17 -15.52 -3.58
C GLU A 68 -8.36 -14.59 -3.85
N ALA A 69 -9.55 -15.20 -3.89
CA ALA A 69 -10.80 -14.48 -4.11
C ALA A 69 -11.12 -13.52 -2.96
N GLN A 70 -10.84 -13.91 -1.71
CA GLN A 70 -11.09 -13.11 -0.51
C GLN A 70 -9.84 -13.02 0.36
N ALA A 71 -9.59 -11.84 0.94
CA ALA A 71 -8.48 -11.65 1.88
C ALA A 71 -8.90 -12.03 3.30
N VAL A 72 -8.42 -13.18 3.80
CA VAL A 72 -8.71 -13.65 5.17
C VAL A 72 -7.68 -13.08 6.13
N VAL A 73 -8.02 -11.95 6.74
CA VAL A 73 -7.12 -11.20 7.64
C VAL A 73 -7.36 -11.53 9.11
N GLY A 74 -6.27 -11.57 9.91
CA GLY A 74 -6.33 -11.64 11.37
C GLY A 74 -6.45 -10.25 12.02
N GLU A 75 -5.95 -10.10 13.23
CA GLU A 75 -5.86 -8.80 13.91
C GLU A 75 -4.97 -7.79 13.17
N PRO A 76 -5.21 -6.47 13.29
CA PRO A 76 -4.38 -5.48 12.63
C PRO A 76 -2.96 -5.53 13.20
N GLU A 77 -1.95 -5.61 12.33
CA GLU A 77 -0.55 -5.44 12.72
C GLU A 77 -0.13 -3.98 12.49
N GLY A 78 0.91 -3.53 13.18
CA GLY A 78 1.49 -2.20 12.99
C GLY A 78 1.01 -1.17 14.01
N ILE A 79 1.26 0.10 13.71
CA ILE A 79 0.85 1.23 14.54
C ILE A 79 -0.54 1.73 14.12
N PRO A 80 -1.51 1.88 15.05
CA PRO A 80 -2.76 2.57 14.74
C PRO A 80 -2.48 4.05 14.49
N GLN A 81 -3.26 4.67 13.61
CA GLN A 81 -3.18 6.11 13.31
C GLN A 81 -3.32 6.97 14.57
N SER A 82 -4.09 6.53 15.57
CA SER A 82 -4.17 7.19 16.88
C SER A 82 -2.82 7.32 17.61
N GLY A 83 -1.86 6.45 17.32
CA GLY A 83 -0.48 6.50 17.83
C GLY A 83 0.47 7.41 17.04
N LEU A 84 -0.01 8.06 15.97
CA LEU A 84 0.75 8.99 15.14
C LEU A 84 0.55 10.44 15.58
N ASN A 85 1.52 11.31 15.28
CA ASN A 85 1.36 12.76 15.45
C ASN A 85 0.63 13.37 14.24
N GLY A 86 0.19 14.63 14.33
CA GLY A 86 -0.62 15.28 13.28
C GLY A 86 -0.01 15.22 11.87
N LYS A 87 1.30 15.37 11.73
CA LYS A 87 1.97 15.31 10.41
C LYS A 87 1.97 13.88 9.84
N GLN A 88 2.25 12.89 10.68
CA GLN A 88 2.23 11.48 10.30
C GLN A 88 0.83 11.00 9.95
N LYS A 89 -0.20 11.44 10.69
CA LYS A 89 -1.62 11.17 10.40
C LYS A 89 -2.00 11.68 9.02
N ALA A 90 -1.70 12.96 8.74
CA ALA A 90 -1.95 13.55 7.43
C ALA A 90 -1.21 12.83 6.30
N ASN A 91 -0.01 12.30 6.56
CA ASN A 91 0.73 11.52 5.57
C ASN A 91 0.06 10.16 5.29
N LEU A 92 -0.34 9.44 6.35
CA LEU A 92 -1.09 8.19 6.21
C LEU A 92 -2.42 8.41 5.46
N GLU A 93 -3.15 9.48 5.77
CA GLU A 93 -4.40 9.84 5.09
C GLU A 93 -4.17 10.13 3.61
N LYS A 94 -3.11 10.86 3.25
CA LYS A 94 -2.73 11.10 1.84
C LYS A 94 -2.39 9.79 1.12
N LEU A 95 -1.62 8.91 1.76
CA LEU A 95 -1.25 7.62 1.19
C LEU A 95 -2.50 6.76 0.90
N VAL A 96 -3.42 6.66 1.86
CA VAL A 96 -4.71 5.98 1.65
C VAL A 96 -5.53 6.65 0.54
N ALA A 97 -5.52 7.98 0.47
CA ALA A 97 -6.27 8.74 -0.53
C ALA A 97 -5.83 8.42 -1.97
N ILE A 98 -4.56 8.10 -2.23
CA ILE A 98 -4.09 7.68 -3.56
C ILE A 98 -4.90 6.47 -4.06
N TYR A 99 -5.02 5.44 -3.23
CA TYR A 99 -5.76 4.23 -3.57
C TYR A 99 -7.27 4.46 -3.63
N VAL A 100 -7.80 5.26 -2.70
CA VAL A 100 -9.23 5.62 -2.69
C VAL A 100 -9.63 6.34 -3.96
N ASN A 101 -8.77 7.21 -4.50
CA ASN A 101 -9.05 8.06 -5.66
C ASN A 101 -8.73 7.40 -7.00
N ALA A 102 -8.22 6.17 -7.01
CA ALA A 102 -7.90 5.44 -8.25
C ALA A 102 -9.15 4.87 -8.97
N VAL A 103 -10.35 5.30 -8.57
CA VAL A 103 -11.66 4.93 -9.13
C VAL A 103 -12.48 6.19 -9.39
N THR A 104 -13.65 6.07 -10.02
CA THR A 104 -14.58 7.19 -10.22
C THR A 104 -14.98 7.83 -8.88
N GLU A 105 -15.23 9.13 -8.88
CA GLU A 105 -15.52 9.90 -7.65
C GLU A 105 -16.67 9.33 -6.82
N ASP A 106 -17.72 8.78 -7.45
CA ASP A 106 -18.85 8.16 -6.72
C ASP A 106 -18.42 6.97 -5.85
N VAL A 107 -17.47 6.16 -6.34
CA VAL A 107 -16.93 4.99 -5.60
C VAL A 107 -15.89 5.46 -4.57
N ALA A 108 -15.05 6.43 -4.94
CA ALA A 108 -14.07 7.02 -4.04
C ALA A 108 -14.75 7.67 -2.81
N LYS A 109 -15.86 8.39 -3.04
CA LYS A 109 -16.70 8.97 -1.98
C LYS A 109 -17.24 7.93 -1.02
N GLN A 110 -17.76 6.81 -1.54
CA GLN A 110 -18.21 5.70 -0.71
C GLN A 110 -17.07 5.15 0.14
N ARG A 111 -15.89 4.86 -0.45
CA ARG A 111 -14.72 4.40 0.31
C ARG A 111 -14.34 5.39 1.43
N ARG A 112 -14.34 6.71 1.17
CA ARG A 112 -14.08 7.73 2.20
C ARG A 112 -15.10 7.69 3.33
N GLU A 113 -16.38 7.56 3.00
CA GLU A 113 -17.47 7.48 3.99
C GLU A 113 -17.32 6.24 4.86
N LEU A 114 -16.99 5.08 4.27
CA LEU A 114 -16.79 3.85 5.02
C LEU A 114 -15.60 3.94 6.00
N ILE A 115 -14.49 4.55 5.57
CA ILE A 115 -13.32 4.78 6.44
C ILE A 115 -13.67 5.73 7.59
N ALA A 116 -14.41 6.80 7.31
CA ALA A 116 -14.83 7.76 8.32
C ALA A 116 -15.80 7.14 9.34
N GLU A 117 -16.75 6.32 8.87
CA GLU A 117 -17.68 5.56 9.72
C GLU A 117 -16.94 4.55 10.62
N ASP A 118 -15.93 3.86 10.08
CA ASP A 118 -15.14 2.86 10.82
C ASP A 118 -14.12 3.49 11.79
N GLY A 119 -13.90 4.81 11.68
CA GLY A 119 -12.97 5.56 12.51
C GLY A 119 -11.52 5.46 12.05
N TRP A 120 -10.93 6.58 11.66
CA TRP A 120 -9.53 6.67 11.24
C TRP A 120 -8.57 6.20 12.33
N GLU A 121 -8.92 6.32 13.61
CA GLU A 121 -8.12 5.87 14.74
C GLU A 121 -7.85 4.36 14.74
N ASN A 122 -8.68 3.59 14.03
CA ASN A 122 -8.59 2.15 13.88
C ASN A 122 -7.81 1.72 12.61
N VAL A 123 -7.36 2.67 11.79
CA VAL A 123 -6.52 2.38 10.63
C VAL A 123 -5.09 2.14 11.09
N HIS A 124 -4.52 0.99 10.74
CA HIS A 124 -3.18 0.58 11.14
C HIS A 124 -2.21 0.62 9.97
N PHE A 125 -1.01 1.14 10.22
CA PHE A 125 0.11 1.13 9.29
C PHE A 125 1.19 0.15 9.76
N ALA A 126 1.54 -0.80 8.91
CA ALA A 126 2.63 -1.76 9.13
C ALA A 126 3.67 -1.67 8.02
N TRP A 127 4.94 -1.86 8.39
CA TRP A 127 6.09 -1.82 7.49
C TRP A 127 6.93 -3.09 7.63
N ALA A 128 7.54 -3.54 6.54
CA ALA A 128 8.56 -4.58 6.57
C ALA A 128 9.67 -4.33 5.54
N GLY A 129 10.91 -4.66 5.92
CA GLY A 129 12.07 -4.51 5.04
C GLY A 129 12.77 -3.16 5.17
N ALA A 130 13.53 -2.81 4.14
CA ALA A 130 14.36 -1.61 4.13
C ALA A 130 13.50 -0.34 4.19
N THR A 131 14.05 0.75 4.73
CA THR A 131 13.42 2.08 4.76
C THR A 131 14.05 3.03 3.72
N GLU A 132 14.75 2.44 2.75
CA GLU A 132 15.40 3.11 1.62
C GLU A 132 14.97 2.44 0.30
N PRO A 133 14.84 3.20 -0.79
CA PRO A 133 14.44 2.67 -2.09
C PRO A 133 15.51 1.76 -2.70
N GLY A 134 15.11 0.90 -3.66
CA GLY A 134 16.02 -0.03 -4.34
C GLY A 134 16.44 -1.25 -3.51
N ILE A 135 15.91 -1.38 -2.30
CA ILE A 135 16.03 -2.56 -1.44
C ILE A 135 14.62 -3.05 -1.10
N GLY A 136 14.46 -4.36 -0.93
CA GLY A 136 13.15 -4.96 -0.69
C GLY A 136 12.40 -4.33 0.49
N HIS A 137 11.22 -3.79 0.20
CA HIS A 137 10.34 -3.13 1.17
C HIS A 137 8.87 -3.47 0.91
N TYR A 138 8.07 -3.33 1.95
CA TYR A 138 6.67 -3.69 1.98
C TYR A 138 5.95 -2.81 3.00
N TYR A 139 4.71 -2.44 2.71
CA TYR A 139 3.81 -1.91 3.72
C TYR A 139 2.41 -2.47 3.59
N ARG A 140 1.67 -2.32 4.68
CA ARG A 140 0.25 -2.63 4.74
C ARG A 140 -0.49 -1.57 5.50
N ILE A 141 -1.64 -1.16 4.96
CA ILE A 141 -2.60 -0.31 5.66
C ILE A 141 -3.88 -1.09 5.82
N ARG A 142 -4.35 -1.25 7.06
CA ARG A 142 -5.57 -2.00 7.34
C ARG A 142 -6.55 -1.13 8.12
N GLY A 143 -7.73 -0.93 7.55
CA GLY A 143 -8.91 -0.49 8.28
C GLY A 143 -9.81 -1.67 8.63
N ARG A 144 -10.99 -1.38 9.18
CA ARG A 144 -11.97 -2.43 9.52
C ARG A 144 -12.49 -3.16 8.27
N ARG A 145 -12.80 -2.42 7.20
CA ARG A 145 -13.38 -2.95 5.96
C ARG A 145 -12.47 -2.93 4.74
N PHE A 146 -11.23 -2.47 4.87
CA PHE A 146 -10.33 -2.41 3.72
C PHE A 146 -8.90 -2.80 4.09
N LEU A 147 -8.18 -3.25 3.07
CA LEU A 147 -6.78 -3.61 3.14
C LEU A 147 -6.04 -3.02 1.93
N ILE A 148 -4.95 -2.32 2.20
CA ILE A 148 -3.98 -1.89 1.19
C ILE A 148 -2.69 -2.64 1.45
N GLU A 149 -2.10 -3.22 0.41
CA GLU A 149 -0.74 -3.75 0.47
C GLU A 149 0.11 -3.19 -0.66
N PHE A 150 1.39 -3.05 -0.38
CA PHE A 150 2.41 -2.70 -1.34
C PHE A 150 3.62 -3.59 -1.10
N ALA A 151 4.16 -4.17 -2.16
CA ALA A 151 5.39 -4.93 -2.15
C ALA A 151 6.28 -4.47 -3.31
N ASN A 152 7.54 -4.17 -3.01
CA ASN A 152 8.56 -3.97 -4.01
C ASN A 152 9.84 -4.67 -3.56
N THR A 153 9.99 -5.92 -3.97
CA THR A 153 11.11 -6.78 -3.54
C THR A 153 11.77 -7.55 -4.68
N GLN A 154 11.07 -7.68 -5.81
CA GLN A 154 11.57 -8.39 -6.97
C GLN A 154 12.42 -7.45 -7.82
N ALA A 155 13.39 -8.03 -8.55
CA ALA A 155 14.14 -7.28 -9.53
C ALA A 155 13.28 -7.03 -10.78
N ASP A 156 13.56 -5.94 -11.50
CA ASP A 156 13.03 -5.77 -12.85
C ASP A 156 13.68 -6.74 -13.86
N ALA A 157 13.22 -6.69 -15.11
CA ALA A 157 13.77 -7.53 -16.18
C ALA A 157 15.27 -7.30 -16.48
N ALA A 158 15.85 -6.17 -16.05
CA ALA A 158 17.27 -5.86 -16.19
C ALA A 158 18.10 -6.24 -14.95
N GLY A 159 17.47 -6.80 -13.91
CA GLY A 159 18.14 -7.21 -12.67
C GLY A 159 18.31 -6.08 -11.65
N ASN A 160 17.69 -4.91 -11.85
CA ASN A 160 17.72 -3.86 -10.83
C ASN A 160 16.85 -4.29 -9.65
N PRO A 161 17.39 -4.35 -8.42
CA PRO A 161 16.68 -4.85 -7.24
C PRO A 161 15.51 -3.94 -6.86
N ALA A 162 14.45 -4.52 -6.27
CA ALA A 162 13.26 -3.80 -5.81
C ALA A 162 12.80 -2.73 -6.80
N ASN A 163 12.56 -3.18 -8.03
CA ASN A 163 12.08 -2.34 -9.12
C ASN A 163 10.88 -2.97 -9.83
N HIS A 164 10.10 -3.75 -9.09
CA HIS A 164 8.90 -4.43 -9.56
C HIS A 164 7.83 -4.30 -8.47
N ILE A 165 7.01 -3.27 -8.63
CA ILE A 165 6.00 -2.87 -7.64
C ILE A 165 4.74 -3.67 -7.87
N HIS A 166 4.19 -4.23 -6.79
CA HIS A 166 2.82 -4.70 -6.71
C HIS A 166 2.10 -3.93 -5.60
N CYS A 167 0.92 -3.37 -5.90
CA CYS A 167 0.07 -2.81 -4.88
C CYS A 167 -1.41 -3.12 -5.12
N VAL A 168 -2.16 -3.20 -4.03
CA VAL A 168 -3.55 -3.66 -4.06
C VAL A 168 -4.40 -2.92 -3.05
N TRP A 169 -5.65 -2.66 -3.41
CA TRP A 169 -6.75 -2.35 -2.50
C TRP A 169 -7.74 -3.51 -2.52
N ARG A 170 -8.09 -4.03 -1.34
CA ARG A 170 -9.05 -5.13 -1.12
C ARG A 170 -10.20 -4.65 -0.24
N ASP A 171 -11.41 -5.10 -0.56
CA ASP A 171 -12.58 -4.95 0.30
C ASP A 171 -12.68 -6.17 1.23
N LEU A 172 -12.59 -5.94 2.54
CA LEU A 172 -12.67 -7.00 3.55
C LEU A 172 -14.11 -7.39 3.89
N SER A 173 -15.12 -6.74 3.29
CA SER A 173 -16.53 -7.12 3.34
C SER A 173 -16.97 -8.01 2.15
N GLY A 174 -16.15 -8.08 1.10
CA GLY A 174 -16.33 -9.00 -0.02
C GLY A 174 -15.75 -8.43 -1.32
N ASP A 175 -14.70 -9.05 -1.84
CA ASP A 175 -14.17 -8.74 -3.17
C ASP A 175 -14.96 -9.46 -4.29
N PHE A 176 -14.90 -8.94 -5.52
CA PHE A 176 -15.59 -9.47 -6.71
C PHE A 176 -17.12 -9.53 -6.60
N ASP A 177 -17.73 -8.72 -5.74
CA ASP A 177 -19.16 -8.82 -5.39
C ASP A 177 -19.55 -10.21 -4.84
N LEU A 178 -18.58 -10.93 -4.26
CA LEU A 178 -18.81 -12.21 -3.61
C LEU A 178 -18.95 -11.99 -2.10
N PRO A 179 -19.96 -12.58 -1.44
CA PRO A 179 -20.07 -12.49 0.00
C PRO A 179 -18.85 -13.14 0.67
N ASN A 180 -18.42 -12.57 1.80
CA ASN A 180 -17.46 -13.23 2.69
C ASN A 180 -17.98 -14.63 3.07
N LYS A 181 -17.06 -15.62 3.02
CA LYS A 181 -17.35 -17.00 3.42
C LYS A 181 -17.48 -17.15 4.94
#